data_AF-A0A7L4NFB4-F1
#
_entry.id   AF-A0A7L4NFB4-F1
#
_cell.length_a   1.000
_cell.length_b   1.000
_cell.length_c   1.000
_cell.angle_alpha   90.00
_cell.angle_beta   90.00
_cell.angle_gamma   90.00
#
_symmetry.space_group_name_H-M   'P 1'
#
loop_
_entity.id
_entity.type
_entity.pdbx_description
1 polymer ?
#
loop_
_entity_poly.entity_id
_entity_poly.type
_entity_poly.pdbx_seq_one_letter_code
_entity_poly.pdbx_strand_id
1 'polypeptide(L)'
;AAAAGGFSSSSALRSGLAPLRRWRTLRLPASPAAYSTSSSPRSADSDEANVISGTKLAKEVLKEVRRDVESWVSLGNKRPHLTVILVGDNPASHIYVRNKIKAAGAVGISSEIILRPEDVSQEELLDITAKLNKDPRVSGLLVQLPLP
;
A
#
# COMPACT_ATOMS: atom_id res chain seq x y z
N ALA A 1 3.07 -39.47 52.19
CA ALA A 1 1.84 -40.27 51.99
C ALA A 1 1.42 -40.05 50.53
N ALA A 2 1.60 -41.02 49.62
CA ALA A 2 0.73 -42.19 49.41
C ALA A 2 -0.72 -41.73 49.09
N ALA A 3 -1.42 -42.14 48.04
CA ALA A 3 -1.37 -43.27 47.12
C ALA A 3 -2.28 -42.90 45.90
N ALA A 4 -1.91 -43.20 44.66
CA ALA A 4 -2.16 -44.43 43.88
C ALA A 4 -3.56 -44.58 43.26
N GLY A 5 -3.57 -45.06 41.99
CA GLY A 5 -4.73 -45.52 41.21
C GLY A 5 -4.93 -44.67 39.94
N GLY A 6 -4.59 -45.07 38.72
CA GLY A 6 -4.40 -46.40 38.15
C GLY A 6 -5.67 -46.87 37.45
N PHE A 7 -5.81 -46.61 36.14
CA PHE A 7 -6.61 -47.44 35.24
C PHE A 7 -5.97 -47.52 33.85
N SER A 8 -5.74 -48.76 33.46
CA SER A 8 -5.26 -49.25 32.16
C SER A 8 -6.45 -49.35 31.19
N SER A 9 -6.26 -49.06 29.91
CA SER A 9 -6.42 -50.06 28.83
C SER A 9 -6.49 -49.40 27.44
N SER A 10 -5.47 -49.73 26.64
CA SER A 10 -5.54 -50.28 25.28
C SER A 10 -6.18 -49.51 24.10
N SER A 11 -5.34 -49.42 23.07
CA SER A 11 -5.63 -49.66 21.65
C SER A 11 -6.62 -48.73 20.95
N ALA A 12 -6.11 -47.93 20.01
CA ALA A 12 -6.10 -48.36 18.61
C ALA A 12 -5.42 -47.31 17.73
N LEU A 13 -4.47 -47.81 16.95
CA LEU A 13 -3.92 -47.21 15.75
C LEU A 13 -5.04 -46.67 14.85
N ARG A 14 -4.85 -45.46 14.29
CA ARG A 14 -5.13 -45.21 12.86
C ARG A 14 -4.35 -44.00 12.38
N SER A 15 -3.21 -44.34 11.83
CA SER A 15 -2.45 -43.57 10.84
C SER A 15 -3.38 -43.12 9.71
N GLY A 16 -3.44 -41.82 9.48
CA GLY A 16 -4.23 -41.20 8.40
C GLY A 16 -3.37 -40.28 7.54
N LEU A 17 -2.24 -40.79 7.04
CA LEU A 17 -1.50 -40.14 5.96
C LEU A 17 -2.28 -40.34 4.65
N ALA A 18 -2.78 -39.25 4.09
CA ALA A 18 -3.43 -39.25 2.78
C ALA A 18 -2.42 -39.69 1.70
N PRO A 19 -2.75 -40.69 0.86
CA PRO A 19 -1.82 -41.16 -0.16
C PRO A 19 -1.68 -40.13 -1.29
N LEU A 20 -0.42 -39.82 -1.61
CA LEU A 20 0.01 -39.09 -2.79
C LEU A 20 -0.57 -39.77 -4.04
N ARG A 21 -1.34 -39.00 -4.81
CA ARG A 21 -1.92 -39.46 -6.08
C ARG A 21 -0.80 -39.92 -6.99
N ARG A 22 -0.89 -41.17 -7.43
CA ARG A 22 0.00 -41.86 -8.36
C ARG A 22 -0.25 -41.31 -9.76
N TRP A 23 0.67 -40.53 -10.31
CA TRP A 23 0.56 -40.07 -11.69
C TRP A 23 0.83 -41.28 -12.60
N ARG A 24 -0.19 -41.70 -13.36
CA ARG A 24 -0.07 -42.73 -14.38
C ARG A 24 0.93 -42.23 -15.43
N THR A 25 2.02 -42.97 -15.62
CA THR A 25 2.96 -42.79 -16.73
C THR A 25 2.24 -43.10 -18.03
N LEU A 26 1.83 -42.06 -18.76
CA LEU A 26 1.50 -42.18 -20.18
C LEU A 26 2.81 -42.34 -20.94
N ARG A 27 3.01 -43.55 -21.47
CA ARG A 27 4.12 -43.90 -22.34
C ARG A 27 3.92 -43.17 -23.67
N LEU A 28 4.68 -42.08 -23.89
CA LEU A 28 4.75 -41.39 -25.17
C LEU A 28 5.39 -42.33 -26.21
N PRO A 29 4.85 -42.49 -27.43
CA PRO A 29 5.60 -43.12 -28.50
C PRO A 29 6.73 -42.18 -28.94
N ALA A 30 7.96 -42.69 -28.91
CA ALA A 30 9.09 -42.03 -29.55
C ALA A 30 8.90 -42.06 -31.07
N SER A 31 8.93 -40.90 -31.72
CA SER A 31 9.10 -40.79 -33.17
C SER A 31 10.10 -39.65 -33.46
N PRO A 32 11.22 -39.91 -34.15
CA PRO A 32 12.21 -38.90 -34.46
C PRO A 32 11.81 -38.23 -35.78
N ALA A 33 10.81 -37.35 -35.73
CA ALA A 33 10.59 -36.39 -36.79
C ALA A 33 11.37 -35.13 -36.42
N ALA A 34 12.41 -34.84 -37.20
CA ALA A 34 13.25 -33.67 -37.06
C ALA A 34 12.40 -32.39 -37.02
N TYR A 35 12.26 -31.79 -35.84
CA TYR A 35 11.86 -30.40 -35.74
C TYR A 35 13.07 -29.58 -36.15
N SER A 36 13.06 -29.10 -37.40
CA SER A 36 13.92 -28.01 -37.82
C SER A 36 13.61 -26.81 -36.90
N THR A 37 14.52 -26.54 -35.97
CA THR A 37 14.55 -25.29 -35.23
C THR A 37 14.93 -24.19 -36.22
N SER A 38 13.93 -23.66 -36.93
CA SER A 38 14.04 -22.32 -37.50
C SER A 38 14.01 -21.33 -36.34
N SER A 39 15.15 -21.14 -35.70
CA SER A 39 15.38 -20.02 -34.79
C SER A 39 15.51 -18.75 -35.63
N SER A 40 14.40 -18.27 -36.19
CA SER A 40 14.30 -16.86 -36.54
C SER A 40 14.35 -16.08 -35.24
N PRO A 41 15.29 -15.14 -35.04
CA PRO A 41 15.27 -14.30 -33.87
C PRO A 41 13.96 -13.51 -33.90
N ARG A 42 13.05 -13.79 -32.97
CA ARG A 42 11.93 -12.89 -32.71
C ARG A 42 12.54 -11.54 -32.38
N SER A 43 12.19 -10.53 -33.17
CA SER A 43 12.60 -9.15 -32.96
C SER A 43 12.39 -8.80 -31.48
N ALA A 44 13.44 -8.33 -30.81
CA ALA A 44 13.44 -8.03 -29.37
C ALA A 44 12.45 -6.93 -28.95
N ASP A 45 11.71 -6.35 -29.91
CA ASP A 45 10.82 -5.21 -29.76
C ASP A 45 9.37 -5.61 -29.41
N SER A 46 9.00 -6.89 -29.56
CA SER A 46 7.61 -7.34 -29.34
C SER A 46 7.29 -7.82 -27.93
N ASP A 47 8.27 -7.83 -27.02
CA ASP A 47 8.13 -8.29 -25.62
C ASP A 47 8.46 -7.18 -24.61
N GLU A 48 8.57 -5.91 -25.05
CA GLU A 48 8.84 -4.78 -24.16
C GLU A 48 7.54 -4.29 -23.50
N ALA A 49 7.54 -4.27 -22.16
CA ALA A 49 6.41 -3.77 -21.39
C ALA A 49 6.27 -2.25 -21.56
N ASN A 50 5.08 -1.80 -21.91
CA ASN A 50 4.79 -0.37 -21.98
C ASN A 50 4.89 0.27 -20.58
N VAL A 51 5.84 1.19 -20.38
CA VAL A 51 6.05 1.87 -19.11
C VAL A 51 5.02 2.99 -18.92
N ILE A 52 4.10 2.79 -17.98
CA ILE A 52 3.17 3.83 -17.56
C ILE A 52 3.89 4.82 -16.63
N SER A 53 4.19 6.02 -17.15
CA SER A 53 4.89 7.06 -16.37
C SER A 53 3.94 7.81 -15.43
N GLY A 54 3.85 7.34 -14.19
CA GLY A 54 3.12 8.04 -13.12
C GLY A 54 3.62 9.47 -12.88
N THR A 55 4.92 9.73 -13.10
CA THR A 55 5.50 11.07 -12.96
C THR A 55 4.98 12.06 -14.00
N LYS A 56 4.81 11.63 -15.26
CA LYS A 56 4.24 12.49 -16.30
C LYS A 56 2.77 12.79 -16.00
N LEU A 57 2.00 11.75 -15.69
CA LEU A 57 0.59 11.87 -15.35
C LEU A 57 0.37 12.76 -14.12
N ALA A 58 1.15 12.58 -13.05
CA ALA A 58 1.04 13.40 -11.84
C ALA A 58 1.29 14.89 -12.11
N LYS A 59 2.21 15.24 -13.03
CA LYS A 59 2.45 16.64 -13.41
C LYS A 59 1.25 17.25 -14.13
N GLU A 60 0.59 16.48 -14.98
CA GLU A 60 -0.62 16.92 -15.69
C GLU A 60 -1.76 17.16 -14.69
N VAL A 61 -2.01 16.20 -13.80
CA VAL A 61 -3.02 16.33 -12.73
C VAL A 61 -2.74 17.54 -11.83
N LEU A 62 -1.48 17.75 -11.40
CA LEU A 62 -1.14 18.92 -10.57
C LEU A 62 -1.36 20.25 -11.31
N LYS A 63 -1.18 20.29 -12.64
CA LYS A 63 -1.44 21.49 -13.44
C LYS A 63 -2.93 21.79 -13.53
N GLU A 64 -3.77 20.77 -13.63
CA GLU A 64 -5.23 20.90 -13.59
C GLU A 64 -5.69 21.39 -12.22
N VAL A 65 -5.28 20.71 -11.15
CA VAL A 65 -5.63 21.09 -9.77
C VAL A 65 -5.20 22.52 -9.45
N ARG A 66 -4.03 22.97 -9.94
CA ARG A 66 -3.61 24.37 -9.75
C ARG A 66 -4.61 25.35 -10.36
N ARG A 67 -5.07 25.10 -11.59
CA ARG A 67 -6.05 25.97 -12.27
C ARG A 67 -7.38 25.98 -11.51
N ASP A 68 -7.80 24.82 -11.00
CA ASP A 68 -9.03 24.70 -10.23
C ASP A 68 -8.95 25.48 -8.92
N VAL A 69 -7.80 25.40 -8.21
CA VAL A 69 -7.56 26.18 -6.99
C VAL A 69 -7.50 27.68 -7.28
N GLU A 70 -6.86 28.10 -8.36
CA GLU A 70 -6.81 29.51 -8.77
C GLU A 70 -8.22 30.04 -9.10
N SER A 71 -9.01 29.27 -9.84
CA SER A 71 -10.41 29.58 -10.14
C SER A 71 -11.27 29.63 -8.87
N TRP A 72 -11.13 28.64 -7.98
CA TRP A 72 -11.85 28.59 -6.72
C TRP A 72 -11.62 29.83 -5.86
N VAL A 73 -10.36 30.27 -5.74
CA VAL A 73 -9.98 31.46 -4.96
C VAL A 73 -10.43 32.75 -5.67
N SER A 74 -10.39 32.82 -7.00
CA SER A 74 -10.84 34.01 -7.74
C SER A 74 -12.34 34.26 -7.61
N LEU A 75 -13.13 33.19 -7.38
CA LEU A 75 -14.55 33.26 -7.03
C LEU A 75 -14.82 33.77 -5.59
N GLY A 76 -13.78 34.11 -4.83
CA GLY A 76 -13.89 34.63 -3.46
C GLY A 76 -13.96 33.55 -2.37
N ASN A 77 -13.81 32.27 -2.73
CA ASN A 77 -13.79 31.20 -1.74
C ASN A 77 -12.46 31.18 -0.97
N LYS A 78 -12.49 30.62 0.24
CA LYS A 78 -11.28 30.40 1.03
C LYS A 78 -10.35 29.40 0.34
N ARG A 79 -9.06 29.69 0.38
CA ARG A 79 -8.02 28.77 -0.11
C ARG A 79 -8.10 27.43 0.65
N PRO A 80 -8.08 26.27 -0.04
CA PRO A 80 -8.09 24.99 0.63
C PRO A 80 -6.89 24.81 1.57
N HIS A 81 -7.10 24.05 2.65
CA HIS A 81 -6.07 23.75 3.64
C HIS A 81 -5.96 22.25 3.88
N LEU A 82 -4.74 21.72 3.81
CA LEU A 82 -4.41 20.33 4.11
C LEU A 82 -3.58 20.22 5.39
N THR A 83 -4.11 19.54 6.39
CA THR A 83 -3.37 19.22 7.62
C THR A 83 -2.90 17.77 7.57
N VAL A 84 -1.62 17.53 7.87
CA VAL A 84 -1.03 16.18 7.92
C VAL A 84 -0.55 15.88 9.32
N ILE A 85 -1.06 14.80 9.93
CA ILE A 85 -0.59 14.29 11.22
C ILE A 85 0.48 13.23 10.96
N LEU A 86 1.65 13.42 11.57
CA LEU A 86 2.77 12.47 11.54
C LEU A 86 3.12 12.08 12.97
N VAL A 87 3.09 10.77 13.24
CA VAL A 87 3.40 10.18 14.53
C VAL A 87 4.76 9.49 14.46
N GLY A 88 5.63 9.78 15.42
CA GLY A 88 7.00 9.25 15.48
C GLY A 88 7.97 9.93 14.50
N ASP A 89 9.17 9.37 14.40
CA ASP A 89 10.30 9.96 13.66
C ASP A 89 10.81 9.04 12.53
N ASN A 90 9.90 8.30 11.87
CA ASN A 90 10.30 7.42 10.78
C ASN A 90 10.81 8.24 9.58
N PRO A 91 12.09 8.12 9.16
CA PRO A 91 12.67 8.96 8.11
C PRO A 91 11.95 8.86 6.77
N ALA A 92 11.42 7.67 6.43
CA ALA A 92 10.64 7.48 5.21
C ALA A 92 9.31 8.26 5.27
N SER A 93 8.62 8.22 6.40
CA SER A 93 7.37 8.98 6.62
C SER A 93 7.61 10.49 6.48
N HIS A 94 8.72 11.01 7.02
CA HIS A 94 9.10 12.42 6.85
C HIS A 94 9.26 12.81 5.37
N ILE A 95 9.90 11.97 4.56
CA ILE A 95 10.07 12.22 3.13
C ILE A 95 8.71 12.24 2.41
N TYR A 96 7.84 11.26 2.70
CA TYR A 96 6.52 11.21 2.09
C TYR A 96 5.65 12.41 2.47
N VAL A 97 5.63 12.79 3.75
CA VAL A 97 4.87 13.96 4.22
C VAL A 97 5.41 15.24 3.59
N ARG A 98 6.73 15.42 3.56
CA ARG A 98 7.34 16.60 2.90
C ARG A 98 6.95 16.69 1.43
N ASN A 99 6.92 15.57 0.71
CA ASN A 99 6.50 15.54 -0.68
C ASN A 99 5.02 15.90 -0.85
N LYS A 100 4.14 15.46 0.06
CA LYS A 100 2.71 15.84 0.08
C LYS A 100 2.52 17.34 0.27
N ILE A 101 3.21 17.93 1.26
CA ILE A 101 3.18 19.37 1.53
C ILE A 101 3.73 20.16 0.33
N LYS A 102 4.84 19.71 -0.26
CA LYS A 102 5.41 20.34 -1.46
C LYS A 102 4.44 20.29 -2.64
N ALA A 103 3.75 19.17 -2.86
CA ALA A 103 2.76 19.05 -3.92
C ALA A 103 1.55 19.96 -3.68
N ALA A 104 1.03 20.00 -2.45
CA ALA A 104 -0.06 20.90 -2.06
C ALA A 104 0.32 22.38 -2.28
N GLY A 105 1.50 22.80 -1.79
CA GLY A 105 2.01 24.15 -2.00
C GLY A 105 2.20 24.49 -3.48
N ALA A 106 2.68 23.54 -4.29
CA ALA A 106 2.86 23.73 -5.72
C ALA A 106 1.55 23.96 -6.48
N VAL A 107 0.40 23.56 -5.96
CA VAL A 107 -0.93 23.83 -6.55
C VAL A 107 -1.68 24.96 -5.86
N GLY A 108 -1.05 25.66 -4.92
CA GLY A 108 -1.67 26.79 -4.21
C GLY A 108 -2.56 26.39 -3.04
N ILE A 109 -2.48 25.15 -2.56
CA ILE A 109 -3.14 24.68 -1.34
C ILE A 109 -2.25 25.01 -0.13
N SER A 110 -2.85 25.62 0.90
CA SER A 110 -2.14 25.84 2.17
C SER A 110 -2.02 24.53 2.94
N SER A 111 -0.95 24.33 3.69
CA SER A 111 -0.79 23.07 4.41
C SER A 111 0.08 23.18 5.66
N GLU A 112 -0.15 22.26 6.59
CA GLU A 112 0.50 22.19 7.90
C GLU A 112 0.83 20.73 8.25
N ILE A 113 1.91 20.54 9.01
CA ILE A 113 2.27 19.24 9.59
C ILE A 113 2.13 19.34 11.10
N ILE A 114 1.35 18.43 11.69
CA ILE A 114 1.26 18.23 13.14
C ILE A 114 2.13 17.02 13.47
N LEU A 115 3.24 17.26 14.16
CA LEU A 115 4.13 16.21 14.66
C LEU A 115 3.68 15.77 16.05
N ARG A 116 3.57 14.45 16.24
CA ARG A 116 3.29 13.80 17.51
C ARG A 116 4.37 12.79 17.84
N PRO A 117 4.73 12.62 19.12
CA PRO A 117 5.71 11.61 19.52
C PRO A 117 5.12 10.21 19.32
N GLU A 118 5.99 9.19 19.27
CA GLU A 118 5.60 7.80 19.03
C GLU A 118 4.75 7.17 20.15
N ASP A 119 4.81 7.74 21.34
CA ASP A 119 4.04 7.33 22.53
C ASP A 119 2.66 7.99 22.63
N VAL A 120 2.24 8.73 21.60
CA VAL A 120 0.91 9.36 21.57
C VAL A 120 -0.19 8.31 21.73
N SER A 121 -1.14 8.55 22.63
CA SER A 121 -2.25 7.62 22.82
C SER A 121 -3.23 7.69 21.65
N GLN A 122 -3.99 6.61 21.46
CA GLN A 122 -5.07 6.59 20.48
C GLN A 122 -6.13 7.65 20.78
N GLU A 123 -6.47 7.84 22.06
CA GLU A 123 -7.45 8.83 22.51
C GLU A 123 -6.99 10.25 22.14
N GLU A 124 -5.72 10.57 22.34
CA GLU A 124 -5.18 11.87 21.99
C GLU A 124 -5.19 12.11 20.47
N LEU A 125 -4.87 11.09 19.67
CA LEU A 125 -4.93 11.19 18.20
C LEU A 125 -6.37 11.38 17.70
N LEU A 126 -7.34 10.71 18.33
CA LEU A 126 -8.76 10.89 18.04
C LEU A 126 -9.26 12.28 18.43
N ASP A 127 -8.81 12.82 19.57
CA ASP A 127 -9.14 14.16 20.01
C ASP A 127 -8.59 15.24 19.07
N ILE A 128 -7.34 15.08 18.61
CA ILE A 128 -6.74 15.97 17.59
C ILE A 128 -7.57 15.90 16.31
N THR A 129 -7.89 14.70 15.84
CA THR A 129 -8.71 14.48 14.64
C THR A 129 -10.09 15.13 14.78
N ALA A 130 -10.75 14.97 15.93
CA ALA A 130 -12.06 15.56 16.21
C ALA A 130 -12.01 17.10 16.26
N LYS A 131 -10.93 17.68 16.79
CA LYS A 131 -10.70 19.14 16.76
C LYS A 131 -10.53 19.65 15.33
N LEU A 132 -9.71 18.98 14.52
CA LEU A 132 -9.45 19.38 13.12
C LEU A 132 -10.71 19.23 12.24
N ASN A 133 -11.52 18.20 12.45
CA ASN A 133 -12.79 18.02 11.74
C ASN A 133 -13.81 19.15 12.01
N LYS A 134 -13.68 19.86 13.14
CA LYS A 134 -14.54 20.99 13.50
C LYS A 134 -13.96 22.35 13.08
N ASP A 135 -12.70 22.38 12.64
CA ASP A 135 -12.04 23.63 12.24
C ASP A 135 -12.48 24.01 10.81
N PRO A 136 -13.22 25.13 10.62
CA PRO A 136 -13.68 25.55 9.30
C PRO A 136 -12.53 26.00 8.38
N ARG A 137 -11.30 26.09 8.88
CA ARG A 137 -10.11 26.37 8.08
C ARG A 137 -9.58 25.12 7.41
N VAL A 138 -9.80 23.93 7.97
CA VAL A 138 -9.26 22.66 7.48
C VAL A 138 -10.19 22.10 6.40
N SER A 139 -9.66 21.89 5.19
CA SER A 139 -10.42 21.30 4.07
C SER A 139 -10.13 19.81 3.91
N GLY A 140 -8.95 19.36 4.34
CA GLY A 140 -8.54 17.96 4.29
C GLY A 140 -7.58 17.63 5.42
N LEU A 141 -7.70 16.39 5.91
CA LEU A 141 -6.87 15.82 6.97
C LEU A 141 -6.24 14.52 6.47
N LEU A 142 -4.96 14.31 6.76
CA LEU A 142 -4.28 13.06 6.48
C LEU A 142 -3.51 12.58 7.71
N VAL A 143 -3.73 11.33 8.13
CA VAL A 143 -2.89 10.67 9.14
C VAL A 143 -1.88 9.78 8.42
N GLN A 144 -0.58 10.01 8.64
CA GLN A 144 0.48 9.27 7.98
C GLN A 144 0.69 7.90 8.67
N LEU A 145 0.61 6.83 7.87
CA LEU A 145 0.90 5.46 8.28
C LEU A 145 2.36 5.06 7.97
N PRO A 146 2.92 4.03 8.61
CA PRO A 146 2.34 3.29 9.74
C PRO A 146 2.30 4.15 11.01
N LEU A 147 1.31 3.88 11.86
CA LEU A 147 1.34 4.32 13.25
C LEU A 147 2.23 3.32 14.04
N PRO A 148 2.96 3.80 15.06
CA PRO A 148 3.74 2.93 15.94
C PRO A 148 2.87 1.91 16.68
#